data_AF-A0A3M0XP97-F1
#
_entry.id   AF-A0A3M0XP97-F1
#
_cell.length_a   1.000
_cell.length_b   1.000
_cell.length_c   1.000
_cell.angle_alpha   90.00
_cell.angle_beta   90.00
_cell.angle_gamma   90.00
#
_symmetry.space_group_name_H-M   'P 1'
#
loop_
_entity.id
_entity.type
_entity.pdbx_description
1 polymer ?
#
loop_
_entity_poly.entity_id
_entity_poly.type
_entity_poly.pdbx_seq_one_letter_code
_entity_poly.pdbx_strand_id
1 'polypeptide(L)'
;MRVALETAAIVKRKHPDVLFLFIGPMKDDPNVIQKMVRDLKLEQHVRFLEAMPYRKMMAHLAHAEIGLALYQRELHYEYVSAGNGRKFFTYMQAGLAIIGPDFSEVGKAVELADCGVLTDTHDPSKVAEEVQQLLGDRETLARYQRNGRQAFETRFNWEREHEKVKRFFEELRWQKSFRFGGVGAKDRSRGGDTAGHRDVRADHSCVTREKCSPLRYPYRTALFPQHG
;
A
#
# COMPACT_ATOMS: atom_id res chain seq x y z
N MET A 1 -1.12 15.39 9.83
CA MET A 1 -0.05 14.60 10.50
C MET A 1 -0.14 14.54 12.03
N ARG A 2 -0.99 15.38 12.66
CA ARG A 2 -1.20 15.46 14.11
C ARG A 2 -1.36 14.09 14.81
N VAL A 3 -2.33 13.29 14.40
CA VAL A 3 -2.63 11.97 15.01
C VAL A 3 -1.40 11.07 15.05
N ALA A 4 -0.61 11.02 13.98
CA ALA A 4 0.57 10.17 13.92
C ALA A 4 1.66 10.59 14.93
N LEU A 5 1.84 11.91 15.15
CA LEU A 5 2.79 12.43 16.14
C LEU A 5 2.30 12.19 17.57
N GLU A 6 1.01 12.40 17.82
CA GLU A 6 0.39 12.10 19.12
C GLU A 6 0.48 10.60 19.44
N THR A 7 0.22 9.75 18.45
CA THR A 7 0.42 8.29 18.52
C THR A 7 1.86 7.97 18.91
N ALA A 8 2.85 8.55 18.21
CA ALA A 8 4.26 8.34 18.51
C ALA A 8 4.62 8.75 19.95
N ALA A 9 4.04 9.86 20.44
CA ALA A 9 4.24 10.33 21.81
C ALA A 9 3.68 9.36 22.86
N ILE A 10 2.58 8.67 22.56
CA ILE A 10 2.00 7.65 23.43
C ILE A 10 2.84 6.37 23.39
N VAL A 11 3.18 5.87 22.20
CA VAL A 11 3.90 4.59 21.99
C VAL A 11 5.30 4.63 22.59
N LYS A 12 6.04 5.73 22.43
CA LYS A 12 7.42 5.83 22.95
C LYS A 12 7.54 5.60 24.46
N ARG A 13 6.45 5.79 25.23
CA ARG A 13 6.45 5.58 26.68
C ARG A 13 6.65 4.12 27.07
N LYS A 14 6.16 3.18 26.25
CA LYS A 14 6.36 1.74 26.45
C LYS A 14 7.44 1.14 25.54
N HIS A 15 7.68 1.75 24.38
CA HIS A 15 8.65 1.31 23.39
C HIS A 15 9.63 2.43 23.06
N PRO A 16 10.66 2.67 23.90
CA PRO A 16 11.64 3.74 23.69
C PRO A 16 12.57 3.51 22.48
N ASP A 17 12.55 2.33 21.88
CA ASP A 17 13.30 1.96 20.68
C ASP A 17 12.51 2.17 19.37
N VAL A 18 11.26 2.64 19.47
CA VAL A 18 10.40 2.84 18.30
C VAL A 18 10.84 4.04 17.47
N LEU A 19 10.79 3.87 16.15
CA LEU A 19 11.00 4.93 15.17
C LEU A 19 9.82 5.03 14.19
N PHE A 20 9.23 6.23 14.11
CA PHE A 20 8.21 6.60 13.16
C PHE A 20 8.86 7.29 11.96
N LEU A 21 8.65 6.73 10.78
CA LEU A 21 9.23 7.23 9.55
C LEU A 21 8.13 7.75 8.63
N PHE A 22 8.24 9.01 8.28
CA PHE A 22 7.33 9.72 7.37
C PHE A 22 8.04 9.90 6.04
N ILE A 23 7.54 9.27 4.98
CA ILE A 23 8.13 9.37 3.64
C ILE A 23 7.22 10.14 2.71
N GLY A 24 7.78 11.17 2.07
CA GLY A 24 7.12 11.96 1.04
C GLY A 24 6.75 13.37 1.49
N PRO A 25 6.08 14.12 0.62
CA PRO A 25 5.78 15.52 0.90
C PRO A 25 4.79 15.66 2.06
N MET A 26 5.09 16.59 2.95
CA MET A 26 4.18 16.98 4.04
C MET A 26 3.23 18.06 3.52
N LYS A 27 1.93 17.90 3.78
CA LYS A 27 0.92 18.94 3.48
C LYS A 27 0.81 19.98 4.59
N ASP A 28 1.07 19.57 5.83
CA ASP A 28 1.04 20.44 7.01
C ASP A 28 2.21 21.44 6.99
N ASP A 29 2.04 22.61 7.63
CA ASP A 29 3.10 23.61 7.78
C ASP A 29 4.30 23.01 8.54
N PRO A 30 5.51 22.99 7.94
CA PRO A 30 6.72 22.47 8.59
C PRO A 30 7.00 23.09 9.96
N ASN A 31 6.71 24.37 10.18
CA ASN A 31 6.97 25.05 11.45
C ASN A 31 6.06 24.51 12.56
N VAL A 32 4.78 24.27 12.24
CA VAL A 32 3.81 23.68 13.18
C VAL A 32 4.25 22.26 13.55
N ILE A 33 4.64 21.46 12.55
CA ILE A 33 5.09 20.08 12.76
C ILE A 33 6.37 20.02 13.58
N GLN A 34 7.37 20.84 13.26
CA GLN A 34 8.61 20.91 14.03
C GLN A 34 8.37 21.37 15.47
N LYS A 35 7.45 22.32 15.68
CA LYS A 35 7.02 22.72 17.03
C LYS A 35 6.40 21.54 17.78
N MET A 36 5.45 20.83 17.17
CA MET A 36 4.83 19.65 17.78
C MET A 36 5.86 18.57 18.12
N VAL A 37 6.82 18.30 17.24
CA VAL A 37 7.89 17.32 17.50
C VAL A 37 8.69 17.70 18.74
N ARG A 38 9.02 18.99 18.93
CA ARG A 38 9.71 19.48 20.13
C ARG A 38 8.86 19.40 21.39
N ASP A 39 7.62 19.90 21.32
CA ASP A 39 6.70 19.90 22.45
C ASP A 39 6.41 18.49 22.96
N LEU A 40 6.29 17.52 22.03
CA LEU A 40 6.08 16.11 22.33
C LEU A 40 7.38 15.33 22.59
N LYS A 41 8.56 15.97 22.51
CA LYS A 41 9.90 15.37 22.68
C LYS A 41 10.14 14.15 21.76
N LEU A 42 9.88 14.30 20.48
CA LEU A 42 9.89 13.23 19.47
C LEU A 42 11.12 13.24 18.56
N GLU A 43 12.12 14.08 18.84
CA GLU A 43 13.29 14.31 18.00
C GLU A 43 14.09 13.03 17.73
N GLN A 44 14.08 12.07 18.65
CA GLN A 44 14.75 10.77 18.49
C GLN A 44 13.84 9.68 17.92
N HIS A 45 12.52 9.88 17.91
CA HIS A 45 11.53 8.88 17.53
C HIS A 45 10.86 9.15 16.19
N VAL A 46 11.09 10.31 15.58
CA VAL A 46 10.47 10.70 14.32
C VAL A 46 11.53 11.08 13.30
N ARG A 47 11.37 10.59 12.07
CA ARG A 47 12.19 10.99 10.91
C ARG A 47 11.28 11.34 9.75
N PHE A 48 11.58 12.44 9.10
CA PHE A 48 10.94 12.86 7.86
C PHE A 48 11.92 12.66 6.72
N LEU A 49 11.51 11.90 5.71
CA LEU A 49 12.28 11.66 4.49
C LEU A 49 11.54 12.28 3.31
N GLU A 50 12.29 12.88 2.41
CA GLU A 50 11.76 13.45 1.18
C GLU A 50 11.17 12.38 0.26
N ALA A 51 10.40 12.84 -0.73
CA ALA A 51 9.97 11.99 -1.82
C ALA A 51 11.19 11.36 -2.51
N MET A 52 11.09 10.08 -2.83
CA MET A 52 12.20 9.33 -3.39
C MET A 52 11.71 8.30 -4.41
N PRO A 53 12.61 7.80 -5.28
CA PRO A 53 12.26 6.72 -6.20
C PRO A 53 11.66 5.53 -5.47
N TYR A 54 10.65 4.92 -6.08
CA TYR A 54 9.87 3.82 -5.50
C TYR A 54 10.74 2.69 -4.92
N ARG A 55 11.80 2.27 -5.62
CA ARG A 55 12.73 1.24 -5.14
C ARG A 55 13.43 1.63 -3.83
N LYS A 56 13.82 2.90 -3.66
CA LYS A 56 14.44 3.40 -2.43
C LYS A 56 13.41 3.43 -1.29
N MET A 57 12.20 3.90 -1.57
CA MET A 57 11.10 3.87 -0.60
C MET A 57 10.84 2.44 -0.11
N MET A 58 10.75 1.47 -1.03
CA MET A 58 10.55 0.06 -0.67
C MET A 58 11.71 -0.50 0.18
N ALA A 59 12.94 -0.03 -0.01
CA ALA A 59 14.07 -0.43 0.84
C ALA A 59 13.92 0.07 2.28
N HIS A 60 13.35 1.25 2.51
CA HIS A 60 12.99 1.69 3.86
C HIS A 60 11.84 0.85 4.41
N LEU A 61 10.80 0.61 3.61
CA LEU A 61 9.63 -0.18 4.03
C LEU A 61 10.02 -1.59 4.46
N ALA A 62 10.97 -2.23 3.77
CA ALA A 62 11.45 -3.57 4.11
C ALA A 62 12.08 -3.70 5.52
N HIS A 63 12.45 -2.59 6.16
CA HIS A 63 12.99 -2.58 7.53
C HIS A 63 11.94 -2.14 8.57
N ALA A 64 10.72 -1.80 8.13
CA ALA A 64 9.61 -1.50 9.01
C ALA A 64 8.79 -2.74 9.33
N GLU A 65 8.12 -2.67 10.47
CA GLU A 65 7.30 -3.75 11.00
C GLU A 65 5.81 -3.47 10.76
N ILE A 66 5.41 -2.21 10.91
CA ILE A 66 4.01 -1.78 10.87
C ILE A 66 3.85 -0.62 9.87
N GLY A 67 2.89 -0.76 8.96
CA GLY A 67 2.46 0.31 8.07
C GLY A 67 1.23 1.01 8.66
N LEU A 68 1.33 2.31 8.92
CA LEU A 68 0.19 3.07 9.43
C LEU A 68 -0.52 3.76 8.26
N ALA A 69 -1.82 3.58 8.16
CA ALA A 69 -2.70 4.14 7.13
C ALA A 69 -3.80 5.00 7.78
N LEU A 70 -3.41 6.06 8.48
CA LEU A 70 -4.30 6.89 9.32
C LEU A 70 -5.12 7.92 8.52
N TYR A 71 -5.88 7.46 7.54
CA TYR A 71 -6.85 8.31 6.83
C TYR A 71 -7.95 8.78 7.78
N GLN A 72 -8.45 9.99 7.59
CA GLN A 72 -9.52 10.60 8.41
C GLN A 72 -10.80 10.66 7.60
N ARG A 73 -11.97 10.54 8.25
CA ARG A 73 -13.28 10.78 7.61
C ARG A 73 -13.42 12.28 7.28
N GLU A 74 -12.93 12.67 6.12
CA GLU A 74 -13.21 13.97 5.49
C GLU A 74 -13.96 13.68 4.16
N LEU A 75 -14.70 14.65 3.60
CA LEU A 75 -15.57 14.47 2.42
C LEU A 75 -14.91 13.76 1.20
N HIS A 76 -13.57 13.76 1.14
CA HIS A 76 -12.76 13.14 0.08
C HIS A 76 -12.19 11.75 0.43
N TYR A 77 -12.37 11.28 1.67
CA TYR A 77 -11.98 9.95 2.17
C TYR A 77 -13.17 9.12 2.68
N GLU A 78 -14.40 9.65 2.61
CA GLU A 78 -15.61 8.86 2.88
C GLU A 78 -15.68 7.60 2.00
N TYR A 79 -15.09 7.67 0.80
CA TYR A 79 -14.76 6.54 -0.05
C TYR A 79 -13.25 6.48 -0.25
N VAL A 80 -12.47 6.02 0.73
CA VAL A 80 -11.08 5.58 0.46
C VAL A 80 -11.16 4.41 -0.53
N SER A 81 -11.26 4.74 -1.81
CA SER A 81 -11.33 3.82 -2.93
C SER A 81 -9.91 3.44 -3.37
N ALA A 82 -9.82 2.45 -4.27
CA ALA A 82 -8.57 1.90 -4.77
C ALA A 82 -7.55 2.93 -5.28
N GLY A 83 -7.97 4.17 -5.63
CA GLY A 83 -7.07 5.26 -6.01
C GLY A 83 -6.25 5.86 -4.85
N ASN A 84 -6.86 6.01 -3.66
CA ASN A 84 -6.20 6.57 -2.46
C ASN A 84 -5.68 5.49 -1.51
N GLY A 85 -6.07 4.23 -1.71
CA GLY A 85 -5.70 3.06 -0.88
C GLY A 85 -4.34 2.43 -1.21
N ARG A 86 -3.51 3.07 -2.05
CA ARG A 86 -2.23 2.50 -2.55
C ARG A 86 -1.27 2.11 -1.42
N LYS A 87 -1.37 2.77 -0.27
CA LYS A 87 -0.59 2.43 0.92
C LYS A 87 -0.79 1.01 1.40
N PHE A 88 -2.03 0.56 1.45
CA PHE A 88 -2.36 -0.76 1.96
C PHE A 88 -1.63 -1.81 1.13
N PHE A 89 -1.74 -1.72 -0.20
CA PHE A 89 -1.06 -2.63 -1.10
C PHE A 89 0.47 -2.47 -1.07
N THR A 90 0.98 -1.24 -0.90
CA THR A 90 2.43 -1.01 -0.74
C THR A 90 2.97 -1.65 0.54
N TYR A 91 2.22 -1.58 1.64
CA TYR A 91 2.55 -2.24 2.91
C TYR A 91 2.45 -3.75 2.80
N MET A 92 1.39 -4.27 2.17
CA MET A 92 1.27 -5.69 1.86
C MET A 92 2.48 -6.17 1.05
N GLN A 93 2.85 -5.47 -0.01
CA GLN A 93 4.01 -5.79 -0.84
C GLN A 93 5.33 -5.76 -0.06
N ALA A 94 5.49 -4.78 0.83
CA ALA A 94 6.67 -4.70 1.69
C ALA A 94 6.65 -5.70 2.86
N GLY A 95 5.51 -6.37 3.11
CA GLY A 95 5.34 -7.36 4.17
C GLY A 95 5.19 -6.74 5.55
N LEU A 96 4.48 -5.63 5.66
CA LEU A 96 4.21 -4.93 6.93
C LEU A 96 2.82 -5.31 7.42
N ALA A 97 2.65 -5.41 8.75
CA ALA A 97 1.31 -5.43 9.33
C ALA A 97 0.68 -4.05 9.20
N ILE A 98 -0.62 -3.99 8.93
CA ILE A 98 -1.30 -2.72 8.62
C ILE A 98 -2.15 -2.28 9.80
N ILE A 99 -2.08 -1.01 10.17
CA ILE A 99 -3.11 -0.36 11.00
C ILE A 99 -3.82 0.68 10.15
N GLY A 100 -5.12 0.49 9.93
CA GLY A 100 -5.94 1.32 9.05
C GLY A 100 -7.26 1.76 9.70
N PRO A 101 -8.07 2.54 8.96
CA PRO A 101 -9.36 3.02 9.42
C PRO A 101 -10.45 1.96 9.26
N ASP A 102 -11.32 1.86 10.25
CA ASP A 102 -12.49 0.96 10.33
C ASP A 102 -13.63 1.27 9.35
N PHE A 103 -13.58 2.42 8.66
CA PHE A 103 -14.63 2.86 7.74
C PHE A 103 -14.27 2.73 6.26
N SER A 104 -13.11 2.17 5.91
CA SER A 104 -12.62 2.19 4.53
C SER A 104 -12.95 0.94 3.72
N GLU A 105 -13.33 1.13 2.45
CA GLU A 105 -13.51 0.03 1.49
C GLU A 105 -12.22 -0.79 1.31
N VAL A 106 -11.06 -0.13 1.32
CA VAL A 106 -9.75 -0.81 1.29
C VAL A 106 -9.48 -1.60 2.59
N GLY A 107 -10.15 -1.27 3.69
CA GLY A 107 -10.14 -2.05 4.93
C GLY A 107 -10.60 -3.49 4.72
N LYS A 108 -11.56 -3.73 3.81
CA LYS A 108 -11.99 -5.08 3.44
C LYS A 108 -10.85 -5.94 2.91
N ALA A 109 -9.87 -5.33 2.23
CA ALA A 109 -8.70 -6.07 1.76
C ALA A 109 -7.78 -6.48 2.91
N VAL A 110 -7.68 -5.67 3.97
CA VAL A 110 -6.92 -5.99 5.20
C VAL A 110 -7.59 -7.12 5.96
N GLU A 111 -8.91 -7.09 6.11
CA GLU A 111 -9.70 -8.14 6.76
C GLU A 111 -9.64 -9.45 5.97
N LEU A 112 -9.89 -9.39 4.66
CA LEU A 112 -9.87 -10.58 3.78
C LEU A 112 -8.49 -11.24 3.74
N ALA A 113 -7.43 -10.45 3.85
CA ALA A 113 -6.06 -10.94 3.90
C ALA A 113 -5.63 -11.36 5.31
N ASP A 114 -6.38 -11.02 6.37
CA ASP A 114 -5.94 -11.17 7.76
C ASP A 114 -4.52 -10.61 7.96
N CYS A 115 -4.31 -9.34 7.57
CA CYS A 115 -2.97 -8.74 7.52
C CYS A 115 -2.82 -7.44 8.32
N GLY A 116 -3.71 -7.18 9.27
CA GLY A 116 -3.69 -5.95 10.04
C GLY A 116 -4.90 -5.76 10.94
N VAL A 117 -4.99 -4.57 11.52
CA VAL A 117 -6.10 -4.15 12.39
C VAL A 117 -6.72 -2.87 11.83
N LEU A 118 -8.04 -2.80 11.87
CA LEU A 118 -8.80 -1.61 11.55
C LEU A 118 -9.32 -0.98 12.85
N THR A 119 -9.12 0.32 13.02
CA THR A 119 -9.47 1.06 14.24
C THR A 119 -9.95 2.47 13.89
N ASP A 120 -10.50 3.19 14.87
CA ASP A 120 -10.68 4.63 14.77
C ASP A 120 -9.32 5.32 14.66
N THR A 121 -9.04 5.82 13.46
CA THR A 121 -7.79 6.53 13.14
C THR A 121 -7.85 8.00 13.52
N HIS A 122 -8.97 8.53 14.01
CA HIS A 122 -9.07 9.90 14.54
C HIS A 122 -8.49 10.01 15.95
N ASP A 123 -8.61 8.95 16.74
CA ASP A 123 -8.09 8.88 18.10
C ASP A 123 -6.65 8.34 18.13
N PRO A 124 -5.63 9.18 18.44
CA PRO A 124 -4.26 8.71 18.55
C PRO A 124 -4.05 7.67 19.65
N SER A 125 -4.91 7.63 20.67
CA SER A 125 -4.85 6.64 21.76
C SER A 125 -5.20 5.25 21.26
N LYS A 126 -6.25 5.15 20.43
CA LYS A 126 -6.66 3.90 19.78
C LYS A 126 -5.58 3.37 18.84
N VAL A 127 -5.04 4.24 17.99
CA VAL A 127 -3.93 3.86 17.11
C VAL A 127 -2.72 3.40 17.92
N ALA A 128 -2.38 4.09 19.01
CA ALA A 128 -1.25 3.72 19.85
C ALA A 128 -1.46 2.40 20.61
N GLU A 129 -2.70 2.11 21.00
CA GLU A 129 -3.09 0.83 21.59
C GLU A 129 -2.80 -0.32 20.61
N GLU A 130 -3.27 -0.22 19.37
CA GLU A 130 -3.02 -1.23 18.34
C GLU A 130 -1.53 -1.41 18.01
N VAL A 131 -0.78 -0.30 17.94
CA VAL A 131 0.69 -0.36 17.76
C VAL A 131 1.34 -1.12 18.92
N GLN A 132 0.97 -0.82 20.17
CA GLN A 132 1.54 -1.47 21.34
C GLN A 132 1.17 -2.95 21.41
N GLN A 133 -0.07 -3.31 21.06
CA GLN A 133 -0.52 -4.70 21.02
C GLN A 133 0.31 -5.50 20.01
N LEU A 134 0.47 -4.99 18.78
CA LEU A 134 1.29 -5.66 17.76
C LEU A 134 2.78 -5.72 18.11
N LEU A 135 3.33 -4.68 18.75
CA LEU A 135 4.72 -4.70 19.21
C LEU A 135 4.94 -5.68 20.37
N GLY A 136 3.91 -5.90 21.20
CA GLY A 136 3.90 -6.86 22.31
C GLY A 136 3.63 -8.31 21.89
N ASP A 137 2.84 -8.52 20.84
CA ASP A 137 2.53 -9.84 20.26
C ASP A 137 3.26 -10.04 18.92
N ARG A 138 4.48 -10.57 19.03
CA ARG A 138 5.36 -10.82 17.88
C ARG A 138 4.85 -11.92 16.96
N GLU A 139 4.05 -12.85 17.46
CA GLU A 139 3.49 -13.93 16.65
C GLU A 139 2.39 -13.39 15.74
N THR A 140 1.44 -12.65 16.30
CA THR A 140 0.38 -11.99 15.54
C THR A 140 0.96 -11.01 14.51
N LEU A 141 1.95 -10.21 14.91
CA LEU A 141 2.65 -9.31 13.99
C LEU A 141 3.27 -10.06 12.80
N ALA A 142 4.04 -11.12 13.07
CA ALA A 142 4.68 -11.92 12.01
C ALA A 142 3.67 -12.65 11.11
N ARG A 143 2.52 -13.08 11.67
CA ARG A 143 1.42 -13.63 10.88
C ARG A 143 0.87 -12.58 9.93
N TYR A 144 0.51 -11.40 10.41
CA TYR A 144 -0.03 -10.32 9.58
C TYR A 144 0.93 -9.89 8.46
N GLN A 145 2.22 -9.79 8.76
CA GLN A 145 3.26 -9.48 7.78
C GLN A 145 3.34 -10.51 6.64
N ARG A 146 3.34 -11.81 6.99
CA ARG A 146 3.34 -12.91 6.02
C ARG A 146 2.07 -12.93 5.18
N ASN A 147 0.93 -12.80 5.83
CA ASN A 147 -0.37 -12.79 5.19
C ASN A 147 -0.51 -11.64 4.20
N GLY A 148 -0.11 -10.42 4.59
CA GLY A 148 -0.13 -9.26 3.70
C GLY A 148 0.76 -9.48 2.48
N ARG A 149 1.98 -10.00 2.69
CA ARG A 149 2.90 -10.30 1.58
C ARG A 149 2.32 -11.33 0.61
N GLN A 150 1.79 -12.43 1.14
CA GLN A 150 1.15 -13.48 0.35
C GLN A 150 -0.06 -12.95 -0.41
N ALA A 151 -0.89 -12.11 0.22
CA ALA A 151 -2.05 -11.52 -0.41
C ALA A 151 -1.67 -10.61 -1.58
N PHE A 152 -0.61 -9.81 -1.44
CA PHE A 152 -0.07 -9.02 -2.56
C PHE A 152 0.40 -9.93 -3.70
N GLU A 153 1.23 -10.93 -3.43
CA GLU A 153 1.80 -11.81 -4.46
C GLU A 153 0.76 -12.67 -5.18
N THR A 154 -0.36 -13.01 -4.52
CA THR A 154 -1.35 -13.95 -5.07
C THR A 154 -2.63 -13.29 -5.57
N ARG A 155 -3.03 -12.14 -5.01
CA ARG A 155 -4.36 -11.55 -5.24
C ARG A 155 -4.32 -10.07 -5.61
N PHE A 156 -3.56 -9.26 -4.88
CA PHE A 156 -3.60 -7.80 -4.96
C PHE A 156 -2.42 -7.20 -5.73
N ASN A 157 -2.06 -7.80 -6.86
CA ASN A 157 -1.01 -7.33 -7.75
C ASN A 157 -1.53 -6.99 -9.15
N TRP A 158 -0.72 -6.27 -9.91
CA TRP A 158 -1.09 -5.76 -11.22
C TRP A 158 -1.34 -6.89 -12.22
N GLU A 159 -0.59 -7.97 -12.16
CA GLU A 159 -0.76 -9.12 -13.04
C GLU A 159 -2.17 -9.71 -12.89
N ARG A 160 -2.66 -9.85 -11.64
CA ARG A 160 -4.02 -10.30 -11.35
C ARG A 160 -5.09 -9.29 -11.74
N GLU A 161 -4.89 -8.00 -11.50
CA GLU A 161 -5.85 -6.98 -11.92
C GLU A 161 -5.94 -6.88 -13.45
N HIS A 162 -4.80 -7.01 -14.13
CA HIS A 162 -4.73 -7.02 -15.59
C HIS A 162 -5.51 -8.21 -16.20
N GLU A 163 -5.44 -9.40 -15.60
CA GLU A 163 -6.24 -10.57 -16.03
C GLU A 163 -7.74 -10.28 -15.98
N LYS A 164 -8.24 -9.63 -14.92
CA LYS A 164 -9.66 -9.25 -14.79
C LYS A 164 -10.09 -8.25 -15.85
N VAL A 165 -9.27 -7.22 -16.07
CA VAL A 165 -9.54 -6.19 -17.09
C VAL A 165 -9.54 -6.79 -18.48
N LYS A 166 -8.56 -7.65 -18.78
CA LYS A 166 -8.48 -8.37 -20.06
C LYS A 166 -9.74 -9.20 -20.30
N ARG A 167 -10.16 -10.00 -19.31
CA ARG A 167 -11.37 -10.83 -19.38
C ARG A 167 -12.61 -9.99 -19.66
N PHE A 168 -12.77 -8.87 -18.97
CA PHE A 168 -13.88 -7.95 -19.19
C PHE A 168 -13.95 -7.44 -20.64
N PHE A 169 -12.80 -7.05 -21.22
CA PHE A 169 -12.77 -6.62 -22.62
C PHE A 169 -13.05 -7.75 -23.62
N GLU A 170 -12.62 -8.98 -23.33
CA GLU A 170 -12.93 -10.16 -24.15
C GLU A 170 -14.44 -10.46 -24.16
N GLU A 171 -15.08 -10.41 -22.99
CA GLU A 171 -16.54 -10.59 -22.84
C GLU A 171 -17.32 -9.49 -23.58
N LEU A 172 -16.89 -8.24 -23.52
CA LEU A 172 -17.50 -7.14 -24.27
C LEU A 172 -17.34 -7.29 -25.79
N ARG A 173 -16.18 -7.74 -26.27
CA ARG A 173 -15.95 -8.01 -27.70
C ARG A 173 -16.90 -9.10 -28.20
N TRP A 174 -17.12 -10.13 -27.39
CA TRP A 174 -18.01 -11.23 -27.73
C TRP A 174 -19.47 -10.78 -27.85
N GLN A 175 -19.96 -9.91 -26.95
CA GLN A 175 -21.32 -9.37 -27.04
C GLN A 175 -21.56 -8.50 -28.29
N LYS A 176 -20.56 -7.74 -28.75
CA LYS A 176 -20.67 -6.95 -29.99
C LYS A 176 -20.72 -7.85 -31.24
N SER A 177 -19.98 -8.96 -31.25
CA SER A 177 -20.04 -9.95 -32.34
C SER A 177 -21.43 -10.58 -32.47
N PHE A 178 -22.15 -10.76 -31.36
CA PHE A 178 -23.51 -11.31 -31.35
C PHE A 178 -24.59 -10.29 -31.78
N ARG A 179 -24.40 -8.99 -31.49
CA ARG A 179 -25.34 -7.93 -31.90
C ARG A 179 -25.21 -7.50 -33.37
N PHE A 180 -24.09 -7.77 -34.03
CA PHE A 180 -23.88 -7.44 -35.46
C PHE A 180 -23.90 -8.65 -36.41
N GLY A 181 -24.03 -9.89 -35.90
CA GLY A 181 -24.14 -11.11 -36.71
C GLY A 181 -25.55 -11.44 -37.22
N GLY A 182 -26.53 -10.56 -37.00
CA GLY A 182 -27.95 -10.79 -37.25
C GLY A 182 -28.57 -9.93 -38.36
N VAL A 183 -27.83 -9.56 -39.42
CA VAL A 183 -28.45 -9.16 -40.70
C VAL A 183 -27.61 -9.76 -41.81
N GLY A 184 -28.20 -10.73 -42.52
CA GLY A 184 -27.53 -11.43 -43.61
C GLY A 184 -27.14 -10.48 -44.74
N ALA A 185 -25.89 -10.56 -45.16
CA ALA A 185 -25.44 -10.02 -46.44
C ALA A 185 -24.72 -11.14 -47.20
N LYS A 186 -25.37 -11.60 -48.26
CA LYS A 186 -24.78 -12.48 -49.28
C LYS A 186 -23.57 -11.81 -49.92
N ASP A 187 -22.47 -12.57 -49.94
CA ASP A 187 -21.50 -12.75 -51.02
C ASP A 187 -21.05 -11.52 -51.85
N ARG A 188 -19.74 -11.20 -51.76
CA ARG A 188 -18.92 -11.02 -52.97
C ARG A 188 -17.42 -11.15 -52.66
N SER A 189 -16.79 -12.00 -53.47
CA SER A 189 -15.38 -12.34 -53.67
C SER A 189 -14.38 -11.18 -53.89
N ARG A 190 -13.07 -11.53 -53.76
CA ARG A 190 -11.80 -10.81 -54.06
C ARG A 190 -11.18 -10.16 -52.82
N GLY A 191 -9.92 -10.35 -52.41
CA GLY A 191 -8.73 -11.00 -52.95
C GLY A 191 -7.50 -10.21 -52.42
N GLY A 192 -6.40 -10.88 -52.05
CA GLY A 192 -5.06 -10.24 -51.94
C GLY A 192 -4.44 -10.08 -50.55
N ASP A 193 -3.41 -10.90 -50.31
CA ASP A 193 -2.06 -10.61 -49.76
C ASP A 193 -1.78 -10.13 -48.31
N THR A 194 -1.26 -11.10 -47.55
CA THR A 194 0.03 -11.18 -46.81
C THR A 194 0.55 -10.08 -45.87
N ALA A 195 0.95 -10.62 -44.70
CA ALA A 195 2.19 -10.38 -43.93
C ALA A 195 2.25 -9.26 -42.88
N GLY A 196 2.71 -9.64 -41.68
CA GLY A 196 3.27 -8.69 -40.70
C GLY A 196 3.12 -9.04 -39.22
N HIS A 197 3.43 -10.27 -38.79
CA HIS A 197 3.55 -10.57 -37.36
C HIS A 197 4.95 -10.16 -36.88
N ARG A 198 5.04 -9.32 -35.86
CA ARG A 198 6.28 -9.13 -35.09
C ARG A 198 5.96 -9.14 -33.60
N ASP A 199 6.30 -10.28 -32.98
CA ASP A 199 6.41 -10.50 -31.56
C ASP A 199 7.39 -9.50 -30.93
N VAL A 200 6.99 -8.88 -29.83
CA VAL A 200 7.90 -8.21 -28.90
C VAL A 200 7.77 -8.93 -27.56
N ARG A 201 8.67 -9.88 -27.31
CA ARG A 201 8.87 -10.47 -25.98
C ARG A 201 9.56 -9.42 -25.11
N ALA A 202 8.88 -8.97 -24.06
CA ALA A 202 9.51 -8.25 -22.96
C ALA A 202 10.07 -9.28 -21.98
N ASP A 203 11.40 -9.37 -21.94
CA ASP A 203 12.16 -10.17 -20.99
C ASP A 203 12.20 -9.44 -19.64
N HIS A 204 11.49 -9.96 -18.64
CA HIS A 204 11.55 -9.46 -17.27
C HIS A 204 12.22 -10.53 -16.39
N SER A 205 13.56 -10.49 -16.38
CA SER A 205 14.37 -11.25 -15.45
C SER A 205 14.05 -10.87 -14.01
N CYS A 206 13.50 -11.84 -13.28
CA CYS A 206 13.24 -11.83 -11.85
C CYS A 206 14.54 -11.50 -11.07
N VAL A 207 14.53 -10.42 -10.29
CA VAL A 207 15.63 -10.10 -9.37
C VAL A 207 15.33 -10.74 -8.02
N THR A 208 15.99 -11.88 -7.76
CA THR A 208 16.01 -12.57 -6.47
C THR A 208 16.81 -11.78 -5.42
N ARG A 209 16.59 -12.16 -4.16
CA ARG A 209 16.93 -11.50 -2.88
C ARG A 209 18.41 -11.19 -2.59
N GLU A 210 19.35 -11.41 -3.51
CA GLU A 210 20.78 -11.50 -3.18
C GLU A 210 21.62 -10.24 -3.46
N LYS A 211 21.03 -9.14 -3.97
CA LYS A 211 21.79 -7.92 -4.32
C LYS A 211 21.24 -6.62 -3.74
N CYS A 212 20.86 -6.62 -2.45
CA CYS A 212 20.63 -5.37 -1.72
C CYS A 212 21.59 -5.30 -0.53
N SER A 213 22.55 -4.37 -0.61
CA SER A 213 23.43 -4.00 0.50
C SER A 213 22.59 -3.46 1.68
N PRO A 214 22.86 -3.87 2.94
CA PRO A 214 21.97 -3.60 4.05
C PRO A 214 22.09 -2.15 4.55
N LEU A 215 21.03 -1.36 4.34
CA LEU A 215 20.80 -0.13 5.11
C LEU A 215 20.37 -0.53 6.53
N ARG A 216 21.35 -0.65 7.45
CA ARG A 216 21.07 -0.92 8.86
C ARG A 216 20.53 0.34 9.54
N TYR A 217 19.23 0.36 9.83
CA TYR A 217 18.66 1.26 10.83
C TYR A 217 18.62 0.53 12.18
N PRO A 218 19.12 1.13 13.28
CA PRO A 218 19.13 0.49 14.59
C PRO A 218 17.78 0.52 15.34
N TYR A 219 16.65 0.71 14.65
CA TYR A 219 15.33 0.91 15.28
C TYR A 219 14.19 0.13 14.61
N ARG A 220 13.19 -0.28 15.42
CA ARG A 220 11.93 -0.88 14.95
C ARG A 220 11.08 0.20 14.29
N THR A 221 10.87 0.09 12.98
CA THR A 221 10.34 1.19 12.16
C THR A 221 8.86 0.99 11.83
N ALA A 222 8.03 2.04 11.94
CA ALA A 222 6.67 2.06 11.38
C ALA A 222 6.57 3.18 10.32
N LEU A 223 6.02 2.87 9.15
CA LEU A 223 6.23 3.68 7.94
C LEU A 223 4.95 4.19 7.28
N PHE A 224 5.04 5.40 6.70
CA PHE A 224 3.98 6.15 6.03
C PHE A 224 4.43 6.66 4.63
N PRO A 225 4.00 6.10 3.48
CA PRO A 225 4.17 6.70 2.16
C PRO A 225 2.81 7.18 1.64
N GLN A 226 2.54 8.48 1.47
CA GLN A 226 1.34 8.98 0.76
C GLN A 226 1.73 9.28 -0.69
N HIS A 227 1.06 8.71 -1.69
CA HIS A 227 1.02 9.30 -3.03
C HIS A 227 -0.36 9.07 -3.70
N GLY A 228 -0.80 10.13 -4.41
CA GLY A 228 -1.47 10.24 -5.72
C GLY A 228 -2.59 9.31 -6.15
#